data_AF-A0A7K0STE0-F1
#
_entry.id   AF-A0A7K0STE0-F1
#
_cell.length_a   1.000
_cell.length_b   1.000
_cell.length_c   1.000
_cell.angle_alpha   90.00
_cell.angle_beta   90.00
_cell.angle_gamma   90.00
#
_symmetry.space_group_name_H-M   'P 1'
#
loop_
_entity.id
_entity.type
_entity.pdbx_description
1 polymer ?
#
loop_
_entity_poly.entity_id
_entity_poly.type
_entity_poly.pdbx_seq_one_letter_code
_entity_poly.pdbx_strand_id
1 'polypeptide(L)'
;MKTAPVGGQRVRRSGKNTVVAQLTIDSLRHLMPEVIPGSRIDTNREVSAKRCEELANYYINNSDRWILPPVLVDSELDLEFISQGTITVGNATLLGEANAKKAVTIDVGVCQIPTSIKDALVILDGQHRIGGLVIAFNRTEARRLVVLDEISRLDAQEMDILQQGKRK
;
A
#
# COMPACT_ATOMS: atom_id res chain seq x y z
N MET A 1 -13.91 -10.32 14.47
CA MET A 1 -12.94 -10.59 13.39
C MET A 1 -12.01 -9.39 13.30
N LYS A 2 -10.69 -9.56 13.16
CA LYS A 2 -9.78 -8.42 13.02
C LYS A 2 -9.79 -7.95 11.55
N THR A 3 -9.86 -6.64 11.35
CA THR A 3 -9.88 -6.01 10.03
C THR A 3 -8.82 -4.91 9.97
N ALA A 4 -8.33 -4.64 8.77
CA ALA A 4 -7.51 -3.47 8.48
C ALA A 4 -8.40 -2.41 7.80
N PRO A 5 -8.65 -1.27 8.46
CA PRO A 5 -9.43 -0.20 7.86
C PRO A 5 -8.58 0.57 6.85
N VAL A 6 -9.09 0.73 5.64
CA VAL A 6 -8.43 1.53 4.59
C VAL A 6 -9.39 2.57 4.04
N GLY A 7 -8.92 3.81 3.95
CA GLY A 7 -9.69 4.89 3.35
C GLY A 7 -9.94 4.60 1.88
N GLY A 8 -11.18 4.75 1.41
CA GLY A 8 -11.49 4.41 0.04
C GLY A 8 -12.71 5.11 -0.56
N GLN A 9 -12.78 5.01 -1.88
CA GLN A 9 -13.89 5.44 -2.70
C GLN A 9 -14.50 4.20 -3.35
N ARG A 10 -15.80 3.98 -3.15
CA ARG A 10 -16.53 2.85 -3.71
C ARG A 10 -17.47 3.33 -4.81
N VAL A 11 -17.38 2.71 -5.97
CA VAL A 11 -18.33 2.85 -7.06
C VAL A 11 -19.06 1.53 -7.25
N ARG A 12 -20.39 1.58 -7.26
CA ARG A 12 -21.25 0.44 -7.55
C ARG A 12 -21.70 0.50 -9.00
N ARG A 13 -21.28 -0.47 -9.81
CA ARG A 13 -21.66 -0.52 -11.23
C ARG A 13 -21.91 -1.94 -11.68
N SER A 14 -23.04 -2.17 -12.36
CA SER A 14 -23.40 -3.47 -12.95
C SER A 14 -23.29 -4.65 -11.96
N GLY A 15 -23.73 -4.45 -10.72
CA GLY A 15 -23.67 -5.47 -9.66
C GLY A 15 -22.29 -5.70 -9.05
N LYS A 16 -21.24 -4.99 -9.50
CA LYS A 16 -19.88 -5.07 -8.96
C LYS A 16 -19.57 -3.87 -8.06
N ASN A 17 -18.86 -4.14 -6.97
CA ASN A 17 -18.25 -3.11 -6.13
C ASN A 17 -16.81 -2.89 -6.59
N THR A 18 -16.48 -1.69 -7.04
CA THR A 18 -15.08 -1.30 -7.27
C THR A 18 -14.68 -0.33 -6.18
N VAL A 19 -13.60 -0.64 -5.47
CA VAL A 19 -13.06 0.20 -4.40
C VAL A 19 -11.67 0.67 -4.80
N VAL A 20 -11.47 1.99 -4.81
CA VAL A 20 -10.14 2.59 -4.82
C VAL A 20 -9.77 2.84 -3.37
N ALA A 21 -8.79 2.10 -2.86
CA ALA A 21 -8.34 2.21 -1.48
C ALA A 21 -6.90 2.74 -1.41
N GLN A 22 -6.63 3.55 -0.38
CA GLN A 22 -5.29 3.98 -0.04
C GLN A 22 -4.70 3.04 1.01
N LEU A 23 -3.52 2.51 0.72
CA LEU A 23 -2.78 1.60 1.59
C LEU A 23 -1.45 2.24 1.96
N THR A 24 -1.04 2.11 3.22
CA THR A 24 0.36 2.34 3.58
C THR A 24 1.20 1.17 3.08
N ILE A 25 2.49 1.41 2.82
CA ILE A 25 3.40 0.33 2.38
C ILE A 25 3.54 -0.75 3.45
N ASP A 26 3.50 -0.35 4.73
CA ASP A 26 3.48 -1.28 5.85
C ASP A 26 2.27 -2.22 5.80
N SER A 27 1.07 -1.66 5.59
CA SER A 27 -0.15 -2.48 5.42
C SER A 27 -0.08 -3.37 4.19
N LEU A 28 0.52 -2.89 3.09
CA LEU A 28 0.68 -3.66 1.85
C LEU A 28 1.45 -4.96 2.10
N ARG A 29 2.52 -4.94 2.92
CA ARG A 29 3.28 -6.14 3.30
C ARG A 29 2.41 -7.21 3.99
N HIS A 30 1.41 -6.80 4.75
CA HIS A 30 0.59 -7.69 5.56
C HIS A 30 -0.71 -8.13 4.90
N LEU A 31 -1.25 -7.31 4.00
CA LEU A 31 -2.56 -7.53 3.37
C LEU A 31 -2.46 -8.16 1.98
N MET A 32 -1.33 -8.00 1.30
CA MET A 32 -1.15 -8.53 -0.05
C MET A 32 -0.53 -9.93 -0.01
N PRO A 33 -0.87 -10.80 -0.98
CA PRO A 33 -0.16 -12.06 -1.17
C PRO A 33 1.34 -11.85 -1.31
N GLU A 34 2.11 -12.81 -0.80
CA GLU A 34 3.56 -12.80 -0.96
C GLU A 34 3.95 -12.89 -2.44
N VAL A 35 4.86 -12.01 -2.87
CA VAL A 35 5.37 -11.97 -4.24
C VAL A 35 6.79 -12.51 -4.27
N ILE A 36 6.95 -13.72 -4.82
CA ILE A 36 8.25 -14.39 -4.88
C ILE A 36 8.85 -14.24 -6.29
N PRO A 37 10.04 -13.66 -6.46
CA PRO A 37 10.71 -13.63 -7.76
C PRO A 37 10.95 -15.03 -8.35
N GLY A 38 10.78 -15.16 -9.67
CA GLY A 38 10.82 -16.43 -10.40
C GLY A 38 9.54 -17.26 -10.29
N SER A 39 8.58 -16.86 -9.45
CA SER A 39 7.26 -17.48 -9.39
C SER A 39 6.28 -16.80 -10.34
N ARG A 40 5.20 -17.53 -10.67
CA ARG A 40 3.99 -16.97 -11.29
C ARG A 40 2.89 -16.93 -10.25
N ILE A 41 2.11 -15.86 -10.27
CA ILE A 41 0.91 -15.72 -9.44
C ILE A 41 -0.27 -16.00 -10.36
N ASP A 42 -0.86 -17.18 -10.27
CA ASP A 42 -1.99 -17.60 -11.11
C ASP A 42 -1.73 -17.37 -12.62
N THR A 43 -2.58 -16.60 -13.30
CA THR A 43 -2.50 -16.28 -14.74
C THR A 43 -1.55 -15.12 -15.06
N ASN A 44 -0.94 -14.51 -14.05
CA ASN A 44 -0.06 -13.36 -14.23
C ASN A 44 1.33 -13.74 -14.79
N ARG A 45 2.01 -12.71 -15.31
CA ARG A 45 3.41 -12.81 -15.73
C ARG A 45 4.29 -13.22 -14.56
N GLU A 46 5.33 -13.97 -14.89
CA GLU A 46 6.41 -14.30 -13.95
C GLU A 46 7.01 -13.03 -13.32
N VAL A 47 7.28 -13.12 -12.02
CA VAL A 47 7.86 -12.04 -11.23
C VAL A 47 9.36 -11.95 -11.50
N SER A 48 9.80 -10.88 -12.15
CA SER A 48 11.21 -10.59 -12.38
C SER A 48 11.84 -9.92 -11.15
N ALA A 49 12.84 -10.58 -10.56
CA ALA A 49 13.65 -10.00 -9.47
C ALA A 49 14.23 -8.63 -9.85
N LYS A 50 14.77 -8.51 -11.06
CA LYS A 50 15.34 -7.26 -11.58
C LYS A 50 14.33 -6.11 -11.55
N ARG A 51 13.08 -6.35 -11.99
CA ARG A 51 12.04 -5.31 -12.01
C ARG A 51 11.60 -4.91 -10.61
N CYS A 52 11.51 -5.88 -9.68
CA CYS A 52 11.22 -5.57 -8.27
C CYS A 52 12.33 -4.70 -7.66
N GLU A 53 13.60 -5.02 -7.95
CA GLU A 53 14.77 -4.25 -7.50
C GLU A 53 14.81 -2.83 -8.08
N GLU A 54 14.57 -2.69 -9.39
CA GLU A 54 14.52 -1.37 -10.05
C GLU A 54 13.45 -0.47 -9.42
N LEU A 55 12.27 -1.02 -9.13
CA LEU A 55 11.22 -0.27 -8.44
C LEU A 55 11.61 0.06 -6.99
N ALA A 56 12.20 -0.89 -6.26
CA ALA A 56 12.63 -0.65 -4.89
C ALA A 56 13.64 0.50 -4.82
N ASN A 57 14.62 0.50 -5.72
CA ASN A 57 15.63 1.54 -5.84
C ASN A 57 15.01 2.87 -6.27
N TYR A 58 14.07 2.87 -7.22
CA TYR A 58 13.34 4.08 -7.58
C TYR A 58 12.65 4.69 -6.37
N TYR A 59 11.95 3.88 -5.57
CA TYR A 59 11.23 4.35 -4.39
C TYR A 59 12.18 4.93 -3.33
N ILE A 60 13.25 4.21 -2.99
CA ILE A 60 14.23 4.65 -1.98
C ILE A 60 14.94 5.93 -2.41
N ASN A 61 15.32 6.04 -3.69
CA ASN A 61 16.12 7.17 -4.18
C ASN A 61 15.30 8.43 -4.47
N ASN A 62 13.97 8.33 -4.54
CA ASN A 62 13.06 9.44 -4.86
C ASN A 62 12.03 9.65 -3.73
N SER A 63 12.51 9.70 -2.49
CA SER A 63 11.67 9.71 -1.28
C SER A 63 10.66 10.88 -1.21
N ASP A 64 10.93 11.99 -1.88
CA ASP A 64 10.10 13.20 -1.90
C ASP A 64 9.09 13.22 -3.06
N ARG A 65 9.32 12.44 -4.12
CA ARG A 65 8.51 12.44 -5.34
C ARG A 65 8.45 11.06 -5.98
N TRP A 66 7.35 10.37 -5.73
CA TRP A 66 7.07 9.06 -6.32
C TRP A 66 5.83 9.14 -7.20
N ILE A 67 5.92 8.53 -8.38
CA ILE A 67 4.77 8.27 -9.26
C ILE A 67 4.58 6.76 -9.27
N LEU A 68 3.56 6.29 -8.55
CA LEU A 68 3.24 4.87 -8.47
C LEU A 68 1.83 4.65 -9.03
N PRO A 69 1.69 4.01 -10.20
CA PRO A 69 0.38 3.67 -10.72
C PRO A 69 -0.30 2.62 -9.81
N PRO A 70 -1.64 2.61 -9.72
CA PRO A 70 -2.37 1.73 -8.82
C PRO A 70 -2.17 0.25 -9.17
N VAL A 71 -2.27 -0.62 -8.17
CA VAL A 71 -2.29 -2.07 -8.34
C VAL A 71 -3.74 -2.54 -8.50
N LEU A 72 -3.94 -3.59 -9.30
CA LEU A 72 -5.26 -4.18 -9.48
C LEU A 72 -5.35 -5.44 -8.64
N VAL A 73 -6.34 -5.47 -7.77
CA VAL A 73 -6.63 -6.59 -6.88
C VAL A 73 -8.07 -7.02 -7.03
N ASP A 74 -8.30 -8.30 -6.84
CA ASP A 74 -9.64 -8.88 -6.69
C ASP A 74 -9.82 -9.44 -5.28
N SER A 75 -11.06 -9.66 -4.90
CA SER A 75 -11.40 -10.41 -3.71
C SER A 75 -12.66 -11.20 -3.98
N GLU A 76 -12.64 -12.50 -3.66
CA GLU A 76 -13.86 -13.32 -3.64
C GLU A 76 -14.72 -13.02 -2.39
N LEU A 77 -14.21 -12.19 -1.47
CA LEU A 77 -14.91 -11.81 -0.26
C LEU A 77 -15.79 -10.58 -0.49
N ASP A 78 -16.98 -10.60 0.09
CA ASP A 78 -17.81 -9.41 0.23
C ASP A 78 -17.19 -8.47 1.27
N LEU A 79 -16.26 -7.62 0.82
CA LEU A 79 -15.61 -6.64 1.68
C LEU A 79 -16.63 -5.64 2.24
N GLU A 80 -16.60 -5.47 3.57
CA GLU A 80 -17.44 -4.46 4.22
C GLU A 80 -16.90 -3.07 3.89
N PHE A 81 -17.79 -2.19 3.43
CA PHE A 81 -17.46 -0.79 3.20
C PHE A 81 -18.47 0.09 3.91
N ILE A 82 -17.97 0.80 4.91
CA ILE A 82 -18.72 1.70 5.78
C ILE A 82 -18.70 3.08 5.12
N SER A 83 -19.80 3.45 4.47
CA SER A 83 -19.94 4.77 3.85
C SER A 83 -20.03 5.86 4.91
N GLN A 84 -19.26 6.93 4.73
CA GLN A 84 -19.24 8.13 5.58
C GLN A 84 -19.75 9.36 4.83
N GLY A 85 -20.00 9.24 3.52
CA GLY A 85 -20.52 10.31 2.68
C GLY A 85 -20.59 9.87 1.23
N THR A 86 -21.20 10.71 0.39
CA THR A 86 -21.33 10.46 -1.04
C THR A 86 -20.91 11.68 -1.84
N ILE A 87 -20.28 11.43 -2.99
CA ILE A 87 -19.97 12.44 -3.99
C ILE A 87 -20.78 12.10 -5.23
N THR A 88 -21.62 13.03 -5.67
CA THR A 88 -22.39 12.90 -6.91
C THR A 88 -21.67 13.65 -8.01
N VAL A 89 -21.17 12.92 -9.01
CA VAL A 89 -20.51 13.52 -10.17
C VAL A 89 -21.53 13.64 -11.31
N GLY A 90 -21.88 14.88 -11.65
CA GLY A 90 -22.79 15.22 -12.74
C GLY A 90 -22.06 15.28 -14.09
N ASN A 91 -22.69 14.73 -15.13
CA ASN A 91 -22.17 14.53 -16.49
C ASN A 91 -20.89 13.68 -16.57
N ALA A 92 -21.11 12.39 -16.85
CA ALA A 92 -20.10 11.37 -17.08
C ALA A 92 -19.28 11.55 -18.39
N THR A 93 -19.21 12.77 -18.93
CA THR A 93 -18.31 13.09 -20.05
C THR A 93 -16.83 13.03 -19.65
N LEU A 94 -16.50 13.17 -18.35
CA LEU A 94 -15.14 12.98 -17.82
C LEU A 94 -14.67 11.52 -17.75
N LEU A 95 -15.57 10.54 -17.94
CA LEU A 95 -15.26 9.11 -17.95
C LEU A 95 -15.31 8.49 -19.36
N GLY A 96 -15.32 9.33 -20.41
CA GLY A 96 -15.32 8.86 -21.81
C GLY A 96 -16.67 8.31 -22.29
N GLU A 97 -17.74 8.43 -21.51
CA GLU A 97 -19.07 7.98 -21.92
C GLU A 97 -19.89 9.15 -22.45
N ALA A 98 -19.85 9.32 -23.77
CA ALA A 98 -20.62 10.35 -24.50
C ALA A 98 -22.15 10.29 -24.28
N ASN A 99 -22.67 9.30 -23.55
CA ASN A 99 -24.11 9.05 -23.37
C ASN A 99 -24.56 8.78 -21.93
N ALA A 100 -23.72 8.95 -20.91
CA ALA A 100 -24.14 8.65 -19.54
C ALA A 100 -25.00 9.80 -18.96
N LYS A 101 -26.32 9.71 -19.24
CA LYS A 101 -27.41 10.56 -18.74
C LYS A 101 -27.70 10.41 -17.24
N LYS A 102 -26.90 9.64 -16.49
CA LYS A 102 -27.10 9.40 -15.06
C LYS A 102 -25.87 9.85 -14.27
N ALA A 103 -26.10 10.64 -13.23
CA ALA A 103 -25.08 11.03 -12.29
C ALA A 103 -24.46 9.77 -11.65
N VAL A 104 -23.13 9.73 -11.57
CA VAL A 104 -22.40 8.66 -10.89
C VAL A 104 -22.31 9.04 -9.42
N THR A 105 -22.79 8.18 -8.53
CA THR A 105 -22.62 8.34 -7.09
C THR A 105 -21.42 7.52 -6.64
N ILE A 106 -20.47 8.19 -5.99
CA ILE A 106 -19.27 7.60 -5.40
C ILE A 106 -19.45 7.64 -3.89
N ASP A 107 -19.46 6.48 -3.24
CA ASP A 107 -19.43 6.43 -1.78
C ASP A 107 -18.00 6.69 -1.30
N VAL A 108 -17.84 7.53 -0.30
CA VAL A 108 -16.55 7.79 0.36
C VAL A 108 -16.63 7.24 1.78
N GLY A 109 -15.62 6.50 2.21
CA GLY A 109 -15.68 5.84 3.51
C GLY A 109 -14.49 4.94 3.78
N VAL A 110 -14.74 3.91 4.58
CA VAL A 110 -13.71 2.95 5.03
C VAL A 110 -14.04 1.57 4.51
N CYS A 111 -13.11 0.98 3.77
CA CYS A 111 -13.15 -0.44 3.40
C CYS A 111 -12.48 -1.26 4.51
N GLN A 112 -13.12 -2.33 4.96
CA GLN A 112 -12.60 -3.23 5.98
C GLN A 112 -12.06 -4.49 5.30
N ILE A 113 -10.74 -4.65 5.30
CA ILE A 113 -10.10 -5.84 4.74
C ILE A 113 -9.89 -6.85 5.87
N PRO A 114 -10.45 -8.07 5.81
CA PRO A 114 -10.28 -9.07 6.85
C PRO A 114 -8.83 -9.57 6.89
N THR A 115 -8.18 -9.46 8.05
CA THR A 115 -6.76 -9.85 8.21
C THR A 115 -6.58 -11.29 8.64
N SER A 116 -7.65 -11.94 9.12
CA SER A 116 -7.61 -13.35 9.53
C SER A 116 -7.80 -14.34 8.38
N ILE A 117 -8.11 -13.85 7.17
CA ILE A 117 -8.28 -14.70 5.99
C ILE A 117 -7.00 -14.64 5.18
N LYS A 118 -6.37 -15.79 4.96
CA LYS A 118 -5.22 -15.90 4.07
C LYS A 118 -5.66 -15.59 2.65
N ASP A 119 -4.86 -14.81 1.93
CA ASP A 119 -5.12 -14.43 0.54
C ASP A 119 -6.49 -13.73 0.34
N ALA A 120 -6.91 -12.92 1.33
CA ALA A 120 -8.13 -12.12 1.26
C ALA A 120 -8.20 -11.21 0.01
N LEU A 121 -7.03 -10.91 -0.58
CA LEU A 121 -6.87 -10.20 -1.83
C LEU A 121 -6.05 -11.05 -2.80
N VAL A 122 -6.43 -11.05 -4.07
CA VAL A 122 -5.71 -11.70 -5.17
C VAL A 122 -5.13 -10.63 -6.09
N ILE A 123 -3.88 -10.79 -6.51
CA ILE A 123 -3.21 -9.81 -7.39
C ILE A 123 -3.60 -10.10 -8.85
N LEU A 124 -4.35 -9.19 -9.46
CA LEU A 124 -4.66 -9.23 -10.89
C LEU A 124 -3.63 -8.50 -11.74
N ASP A 125 -3.04 -7.41 -11.23
CA ASP A 125 -1.90 -6.73 -11.86
C ASP A 125 -1.07 -5.95 -10.83
N GLY A 126 0.21 -5.76 -11.12
CA GLY A 126 1.14 -5.00 -10.28
C GLY A 126 1.95 -5.84 -9.30
N GLN A 127 2.12 -7.14 -9.56
CA GLN A 127 2.97 -8.04 -8.77
C GLN A 127 4.39 -7.49 -8.57
N HIS A 128 5.03 -6.96 -9.62
CA HIS A 128 6.35 -6.33 -9.51
C HIS A 128 6.35 -5.08 -8.64
N ARG A 129 5.24 -4.33 -8.64
CA ARG A 129 5.07 -3.13 -7.80
C ARG A 129 4.99 -3.51 -6.34
N ILE A 130 4.18 -4.51 -6.02
CA ILE A 130 4.03 -5.05 -4.67
C ILE A 130 5.38 -5.59 -4.18
N GLY A 131 6.03 -6.47 -4.97
CA GLY A 131 7.32 -7.03 -4.62
C GLY A 131 8.40 -5.97 -4.39
N GLY A 132 8.51 -4.98 -5.28
CA GLY A 132 9.48 -3.89 -5.13
C GLY A 132 9.22 -2.99 -3.93
N LEU A 133 7.96 -2.66 -3.62
CA LEU A 133 7.61 -1.85 -2.44
C LEU A 133 7.90 -2.58 -1.14
N VAL A 134 7.65 -3.89 -1.07
CA VAL A 134 8.00 -4.70 0.11
C VAL A 134 9.52 -4.75 0.30
N ILE A 135 10.30 -4.91 -0.78
CA ILE A 135 11.77 -4.84 -0.72
C ILE A 135 12.21 -3.46 -0.22
N ALA A 136 11.65 -2.38 -0.77
CA ALA A 136 11.98 -1.01 -0.38
C ALA A 136 11.70 -0.76 1.11
N PHE A 137 10.55 -1.22 1.59
CA PHE A 137 10.16 -1.14 2.99
C PHE A 137 11.16 -1.85 3.90
N ASN A 138 11.45 -3.13 3.60
CA ASN A 138 12.37 -3.93 4.42
C ASN A 138 13.78 -3.32 4.50
N ARG A 139 14.29 -2.77 3.38
CA ARG A 139 15.58 -2.06 3.35
C ARG A 139 15.55 -0.78 4.15
N THR A 140 14.48 0.00 4.04
CA THR A 140 14.31 1.26 4.76
C THR A 140 14.22 1.00 6.26
N GLU A 141 13.46 0.00 6.70
CA GLU A 141 13.38 -0.39 8.11
C GLU A 141 14.72 -0.92 8.64
N ALA A 142 15.45 -1.73 7.88
CA ALA A 142 16.78 -2.18 8.27
C ALA A 142 17.74 -0.99 8.47
N ARG A 143 17.72 -0.01 7.56
CA ARG A 143 18.52 1.22 7.70
C ARG A 143 18.08 2.07 8.88
N ARG A 144 16.78 2.16 9.14
CA ARG A 144 16.19 2.88 10.28
C ARG A 144 16.70 2.32 11.61
N LEU A 145 16.75 1.00 11.75
CA LEU A 145 17.25 0.33 12.95
C LEU A 145 18.73 0.63 13.20
N VAL A 146 19.57 0.62 12.17
CA VAL A 146 20.99 0.98 12.28
C VAL A 146 21.18 2.43 12.72
N VAL A 147 20.39 3.36 12.17
CA VAL A 147 20.46 4.77 12.55
C VAL A 147 20.03 4.98 14.01
N LEU A 148 18.98 4.28 14.47
CA LEU A 148 18.54 4.36 15.86
C LEU A 148 19.58 3.83 16.85
N ASP A 149 20.26 2.75 16.49
CA ASP A 149 21.35 2.18 17.29
C ASP A 149 22.51 3.19 17.41
N GLU A 150 22.89 3.83 16.30
CA GLU A 150 23.95 4.84 16.30
C GLU A 150 23.57 6.07 17.15
N ILE A 151 22.35 6.57 17.02
CA ILE A 151 21.84 7.67 17.85
C ILE A 151 21.93 7.29 19.33
N SER A 152 21.46 6.10 19.70
CA SER A 152 21.50 5.60 21.08
C SER A 152 22.93 5.52 21.63
N ARG A 153 23.90 5.13 20.78
CA ARG A 153 25.31 5.07 21.15
C ARG A 153 25.91 6.47 21.36
N LEU A 154 25.58 7.43 20.50
CA LEU A 154 26.06 8.82 20.63
C LEU A 154 25.48 9.49 21.88
N ASP A 155 24.19 9.30 22.16
CA ASP A 155 23.53 9.81 23.37
C ASP A 155 24.19 9.25 24.65
N ALA A 156 24.55 7.97 24.66
CA ALA A 156 25.26 7.35 25.78
C ALA A 156 26.67 7.96 25.98
N GLN A 157 27.41 8.20 24.90
CA GLN A 157 28.72 8.85 24.96
C GLN A 157 28.63 10.29 25.48
N GLU A 158 27.63 11.06 25.04
CA GLU A 158 27.41 12.43 25.51
C GLU A 158 27.11 12.46 27.02
N MET A 159 26.26 11.54 27.49
CA MET A 159 25.96 11.41 28.91
C MET A 159 27.18 11.03 29.76
N ASP A 160 28.04 10.14 29.27
CA ASP A 160 29.30 9.79 29.94
C ASP A 160 30.26 10.98 30.03
N ILE A 161 30.40 11.76 28.95
CA ILE A 161 31.23 12.99 28.94
C ILE A 161 30.69 14.01 29.96
N LEU A 162 29.37 14.24 29.98
CA LEU A 162 28.73 15.16 30.93
C LEU A 162 28.93 14.71 32.38
N GLN A 163 28.88 13.41 32.65
CA GLN A 163 29.13 12.86 33.99
C GLN A 163 30.60 12.97 34.41
N GLN A 164 31.55 12.78 33.49
CA GLN A 164 32.98 12.95 33.77
C GLN A 164 33.36 14.42 33.98
N GLY A 165 32.74 15.35 33.25
CA GLY A 165 32.93 16.79 33.41
C GLY A 165 32.44 17.33 34.75
N LYS A 166 31.38 16.74 35.34
CA LYS A 166 30.87 17.09 36.68
C LYS A 166 31.70 16.55 37.84
N ARG A 167 32.63 15.60 37.59
CA ARG A 167 33.49 14.97 38.60
C ARG A 167 34.86 15.65 38.74
N LYS A 168 35.15 16.68 37.94
CA LYS A 168 36.32 17.56 38.07
C LYS A 168 35.90 18.87 38.71
#